data_AF-A0A957PTT4-F1
#
_entry.id   AF-A0A957PTT4-F1
#
_cell.length_a   1.000
_cell.length_b   1.000
_cell.length_c   1.000
_cell.angle_alpha   90.00
_cell.angle_beta   90.00
_cell.angle_gamma   90.00
#
_symmetry.space_group_name_H-M   'P 1'
#
loop_
_entity.id
_entity.type
_entity.pdbx_description
1 polymer ?
#
loop_
_entity_poly.entity_id
_entity_poly.type
_entity_poly.pdbx_seq_one_letter_code
_entity_poly.pdbx_strand_id
1 'polypeptide(L)'
;MVFSLDLITGLLSFLFTLMVLSYLIGDNPLFKIAVYLFVGVSSGYAIAIIFWQVLFAKLLLPTITVLQTGAYDVGMIRLVVPWLGLFFILMKASPRFAGASRMVMAFLVGAGAAVTLVGTLTGTLLPQIAATINAFDLDVAQARNIKVSEVLGSGAVILIGVVTSLAYFHFGARRQQDGTIHRLGFIEVAAWVGQFFIGIALGVIFSGVFASALTTLLERAFSIVQFINTLIGVP
;
A
#
# COMPACT_ATOMS: atom_id res chain seq x y z
N MET A 1 29.69 12.16 30.49
CA MET A 1 28.80 11.00 30.34
C MET A 1 27.94 11.22 29.12
N VAL A 2 28.41 10.79 27.95
CA VAL A 2 27.55 10.71 26.76
C VAL A 2 26.75 9.44 26.97
N PHE A 3 25.47 9.55 27.30
CA PHE A 3 24.57 8.40 27.14
C PHE A 3 24.72 7.93 25.70
N SER A 4 25.14 6.68 25.48
CA SER A 4 25.24 6.16 24.13
C SER A 4 23.84 6.23 23.51
N LEU A 5 23.76 6.79 22.30
CA LEU A 5 22.51 6.85 21.53
C LEU A 5 21.84 5.47 21.44
N ASP A 6 22.65 4.43 21.45
CA ASP A 6 22.24 3.02 21.47
C ASP A 6 21.47 2.64 22.74
N LEU A 7 21.85 3.16 23.91
CA LEU A 7 21.13 2.89 25.16
C LEU A 7 19.76 3.58 25.17
N ILE A 8 19.69 4.82 24.69
CA ILE A 8 18.44 5.59 24.63
C ILE A 8 17.47 4.95 23.63
N THR A 9 17.97 4.61 22.43
CA THR A 9 17.16 3.96 21.39
C THR A 9 16.76 2.54 21.80
N GLY A 10 17.63 1.80 22.47
CA GLY A 10 17.32 0.50 23.08
C GLY A 10 16.22 0.60 24.13
N LEU A 11 16.33 1.56 25.07
CA LEU A 11 15.33 1.77 26.13
C LEU A 11 13.96 2.16 25.55
N LEU A 12 13.94 3.07 24.57
CA LEU A 12 12.71 3.46 23.89
C LEU A 12 12.09 2.27 23.17
N SER A 13 12.88 1.52 22.40
CA SER A 13 12.41 0.33 21.68
C SER A 13 11.84 -0.72 22.62
N PHE A 14 12.52 -0.97 23.74
CA PHE A 14 12.07 -1.87 24.79
C PHE A 14 10.73 -1.42 25.39
N LEU A 15 10.63 -0.15 25.80
CA LEU A 15 9.42 0.41 26.39
C LEU A 15 8.23 0.32 25.43
N PHE A 16 8.40 0.74 24.17
CA PHE A 16 7.34 0.67 23.17
C PHE A 16 6.90 -0.76 22.88
N THR A 17 7.84 -1.70 22.81
CA THR A 17 7.52 -3.11 22.59
C THR A 17 6.67 -3.66 23.75
N LEU A 18 7.01 -3.36 25.00
CA LEU A 18 6.21 -3.75 26.16
C LEU A 18 4.82 -3.08 26.16
N MET A 19 4.73 -1.79 25.84
CA MET A 19 3.45 -1.08 25.75
C MET A 19 2.53 -1.70 24.71
N VAL A 20 3.06 -2.09 23.54
CA VAL A 20 2.29 -2.75 22.48
C VAL A 20 1.89 -4.17 22.90
N LEU A 21 2.84 -4.97 23.44
CA LEU A 21 2.55 -6.34 23.90
C LEU A 21 1.60 -6.39 25.09
N SER A 22 1.46 -5.30 25.85
CA SER A 22 0.48 -5.21 26.95
C SER A 22 -0.96 -5.48 26.49
N TYR A 23 -1.27 -5.34 25.20
CA TYR A 23 -2.55 -5.71 24.61
C TYR A 23 -2.90 -7.20 24.83
N LEU A 24 -1.90 -8.09 24.85
CA LEU A 24 -2.11 -9.53 25.06
C LEU A 24 -2.69 -9.84 26.46
N ILE A 25 -2.45 -8.97 27.44
CA ILE A 25 -2.86 -9.12 28.84
C ILE A 25 -4.24 -8.48 29.09
N GLY A 26 -4.80 -7.78 28.10
CA GLY A 26 -6.10 -7.12 28.17
C GLY A 26 -6.04 -5.64 27.79
N ASP A 27 -7.13 -4.92 28.09
CA ASP A 27 -7.33 -3.53 27.67
C ASP A 27 -6.63 -2.53 28.62
N ASN A 28 -5.30 -2.42 28.52
CA ASN A 28 -4.45 -1.63 29.41
C ASN A 28 -4.24 -0.18 28.90
N PRO A 29 -4.21 0.85 29.77
CA PRO A 29 -3.86 2.23 29.37
C PRO A 29 -2.50 2.36 28.66
N LEU A 30 -1.51 1.52 28.98
CA LEU A 30 -0.19 1.54 28.34
C LEU A 30 -0.28 1.29 26.83
N PHE A 31 -1.10 0.32 26.42
CA PHE A 31 -1.35 0.04 25.01
C PHE A 31 -2.01 1.23 24.30
N LYS A 32 -3.02 1.84 24.93
CA LYS A 32 -3.74 3.01 24.39
C LYS A 32 -2.80 4.20 24.16
N ILE A 33 -1.87 4.46 25.08
CA ILE A 33 -0.85 5.50 24.91
C ILE A 33 0.04 5.21 23.69
N ALA A 34 0.54 3.98 23.54
CA ALA A 34 1.37 3.61 22.40
C ALA A 34 0.63 3.80 21.07
N VAL A 35 -0.64 3.38 20.99
CA VAL A 35 -1.46 3.55 19.79
C VAL A 35 -1.72 5.02 19.49
N TYR A 36 -2.11 5.84 20.48
CA TYR A 36 -2.35 7.26 20.25
C TYR A 36 -1.08 8.02 19.85
N LEU A 37 0.06 7.68 20.45
CA LEU A 37 1.34 8.26 20.03
C LEU A 37 1.66 7.86 18.59
N PHE A 38 1.53 6.58 18.23
CA PHE A 38 1.79 6.11 16.88
C PHE A 38 0.90 6.78 15.84
N VAL A 39 -0.39 6.90 16.11
CA VAL A 39 -1.35 7.59 15.24
C VAL A 39 -1.03 9.09 15.16
N GLY A 40 -0.67 9.71 16.28
CA GLY A 40 -0.27 11.12 16.34
C GLY A 40 0.99 11.42 15.52
N VAL A 41 2.03 10.61 15.68
CA VAL A 41 3.29 10.73 14.92
C VAL A 41 3.03 10.48 13.43
N SER A 42 2.25 9.46 13.08
CA SER A 42 1.90 9.15 11.68
C SER A 42 1.15 10.31 11.02
N SER A 43 0.17 10.87 11.73
CA SER A 43 -0.62 12.02 11.24
C SER A 43 0.23 13.28 11.15
N GLY A 44 1.11 13.52 12.13
CA GLY A 44 2.05 14.64 12.13
C GLY A 44 3.05 14.57 10.98
N TYR A 45 3.58 13.38 10.70
CA TYR A 45 4.45 13.14 9.55
C TYR A 45 3.72 13.40 8.23
N ALA A 46 2.48 12.93 8.10
CA ALA A 46 1.66 13.21 6.93
C ALA A 46 1.44 14.72 6.72
N ILE A 47 1.13 15.46 7.79
CA ILE A 47 0.99 16.93 7.75
C ILE A 47 2.32 17.58 7.34
N ALA A 48 3.45 17.14 7.88
CA ALA A 48 4.77 17.66 7.53
C ALA A 48 5.09 17.46 6.04
N ILE A 49 4.80 16.28 5.49
CA ILE A 49 4.92 16.01 4.06
C ILE A 49 4.04 16.95 3.24
N ILE A 50 2.76 17.06 3.59
CA ILE A 50 1.82 17.93 2.87
C ILE A 50 2.32 19.38 2.91
N PHE A 51 2.76 19.84 4.07
CA PHE A 51 3.26 21.20 4.23
C PHE A 51 4.51 21.45 3.37
N TRP A 52 5.54 20.62 3.49
CA TRP A 52 6.81 20.87 2.80
C TRP A 52 6.77 20.53 1.31
N GLN A 53 6.21 19.38 0.96
CA GLN A 53 6.27 18.86 -0.42
C GLN A 53 5.12 19.35 -1.29
N VAL A 54 4.00 19.77 -0.71
CA VAL A 54 2.83 20.25 -1.45
C VAL A 54 2.66 21.75 -1.27
N LEU A 55 2.38 22.23 -0.05
CA LEU A 55 2.08 23.64 0.18
C LEU A 55 3.32 24.52 -0.07
N PHE A 56 4.47 24.20 0.51
CA PHE A 56 5.66 25.01 0.32
C PHE A 56 6.22 24.88 -1.10
N ALA A 57 6.51 23.66 -1.54
CA ALA A 57 7.17 23.43 -2.83
C ALA A 57 6.29 23.71 -4.05
N LYS A 58 4.97 23.45 -4.01
CA LYS A 58 4.08 23.59 -5.18
C LYS A 58 3.20 24.83 -5.14
N LEU A 59 2.96 25.43 -3.97
CA LEU A 59 2.20 26.67 -3.84
C LEU A 59 3.13 27.86 -3.56
N LEU A 60 3.84 27.89 -2.43
CA LEU A 60 4.60 29.06 -1.99
C LEU A 60 5.84 29.36 -2.85
N LEU A 61 6.67 28.37 -3.15
CA LEU A 61 7.93 28.60 -3.88
C LEU A 61 7.71 29.14 -5.31
N PRO A 62 6.76 28.61 -6.12
CA PRO A 62 6.41 29.21 -7.41
C PRO A 62 5.86 30.63 -7.27
N THR A 63 5.17 30.95 -6.17
CA THR A 63 4.63 32.30 -5.97
C THR A 63 5.70 33.32 -5.66
N ILE A 64 6.66 32.97 -4.81
CA ILE A 64 7.78 33.83 -4.44
C ILE A 64 8.65 34.10 -5.68
N THR A 65 8.94 33.07 -6.47
CA THR A 65 9.78 33.20 -7.67
C THR A 65 9.14 34.11 -8.73
N VAL A 66 7.84 33.98 -8.99
CA VAL A 66 7.11 34.88 -9.92
C VAL A 66 7.09 36.32 -9.41
N LEU A 67 6.89 36.53 -8.11
CA LEU A 67 6.91 37.87 -7.50
C LEU A 67 8.29 38.54 -7.57
N GLN A 68 9.38 37.77 -7.49
CA GLN A 68 10.75 38.27 -7.55
C GLN A 68 11.24 38.53 -8.98
N THR A 69 10.81 37.72 -9.95
CA THR A 69 11.28 37.81 -11.35
C THR A 69 10.41 38.67 -12.26
N GLY A 70 9.20 39.05 -11.82
CA GLY A 70 8.30 39.93 -12.58
C GLY A 70 7.77 39.31 -13.89
N ALA A 71 7.97 38.02 -14.11
CA ALA A 71 7.53 37.31 -15.31
C ALA A 71 6.07 36.84 -15.19
N TYR A 72 5.13 37.78 -15.28
CA TYR A 72 3.69 37.51 -15.11
C TYR A 72 3.07 36.75 -16.30
N ASP A 73 3.67 36.86 -17.48
CA ASP A 73 3.07 36.44 -18.76
C ASP A 73 2.95 34.92 -18.92
N VAL A 74 3.80 34.13 -18.24
CA VAL A 74 3.86 32.66 -18.37
C VAL A 74 3.40 31.94 -17.08
N GLY A 75 3.22 32.69 -15.98
CA GLY A 75 3.04 32.13 -14.63
C GLY A 75 1.66 32.30 -14.00
N MET A 76 0.80 33.16 -14.53
CA MET A 76 -0.41 33.61 -13.83
C MET A 76 -1.42 32.48 -13.54
N ILE A 77 -1.65 31.57 -14.48
CA ILE A 77 -2.54 30.41 -14.26
C ILE A 77 -1.96 29.46 -13.20
N ARG A 78 -0.64 29.21 -13.22
CA ARG A 78 0.05 28.34 -12.26
C ARG A 78 0.08 28.95 -10.85
N LEU A 79 -0.04 30.27 -10.75
CA LEU A 79 -0.13 31.01 -9.51
C LEU A 79 -1.57 31.02 -8.96
N VAL A 80 -2.53 31.45 -9.78
CA VAL A 80 -3.89 31.77 -9.34
C VAL A 80 -4.70 30.51 -9.07
N VAL A 81 -4.60 29.49 -9.92
CA VAL A 81 -5.45 28.29 -9.80
C VAL A 81 -5.23 27.53 -8.49
N PRO A 82 -3.98 27.26 -8.03
CA PRO A 82 -3.77 26.59 -6.75
C PRO A 82 -4.24 27.40 -5.54
N TRP A 83 -4.04 28.72 -5.53
CA TRP A 83 -4.53 29.59 -4.44
C TRP A 83 -6.05 29.67 -4.40
N LEU A 84 -6.69 29.76 -5.56
CA LEU A 84 -8.15 29.75 -5.69
C LEU A 84 -8.74 28.40 -5.26
N GLY A 85 -8.08 27.30 -5.60
CA GLY A 85 -8.42 25.96 -5.10
C GLY A 85 -8.31 25.87 -3.57
N LEU A 86 -7.22 26.37 -2.98
CA LEU A 86 -7.03 26.42 -1.53
C LEU A 86 -8.13 27.25 -0.85
N PHE A 87 -8.43 28.43 -1.38
CA PHE A 87 -9.49 29.29 -0.89
C PHE A 87 -10.85 28.60 -0.87
N PHE A 88 -11.24 27.95 -1.97
CA PHE A 88 -12.50 27.19 -2.05
C PHE A 88 -12.55 25.97 -1.12
N ILE A 89 -11.41 25.34 -0.82
CA ILE A 89 -11.35 24.26 0.17
C ILE A 89 -11.54 24.83 1.58
N LEU A 90 -10.91 25.97 1.91
CA LEU A 90 -11.07 26.62 3.21
C LEU A 90 -12.51 27.09 3.47
N MET A 91 -13.25 27.46 2.43
CA MET A 91 -14.69 27.79 2.53
C MET A 91 -15.55 26.62 3.06
N LYS A 92 -15.06 25.37 2.98
CA LYS A 92 -15.73 24.20 3.59
C LYS A 92 -15.79 24.27 5.12
N ALA A 93 -14.92 25.04 5.76
CA ALA A 93 -14.93 25.22 7.21
C ALA A 93 -16.20 25.95 7.71
N SER A 94 -16.90 26.69 6.83
CA SER A 94 -18.15 27.36 7.15
C SER A 94 -19.34 26.69 6.44
N PRO A 95 -20.42 26.31 7.15
CA PRO A 95 -21.62 25.73 6.56
C PRO A 95 -22.28 26.62 5.48
N ARG A 96 -22.11 27.94 5.58
CA ARG A 96 -22.72 28.93 4.67
C ARG A 96 -22.05 29.00 3.30
N PHE A 97 -20.74 28.71 3.23
CA PHE A 97 -19.94 28.83 2.01
C PHE A 97 -19.50 27.46 1.44
N ALA A 98 -19.91 26.37 2.08
CA ALA A 98 -19.56 25.01 1.69
C ALA A 98 -20.00 24.62 0.26
N GLY A 99 -20.97 25.31 -0.32
CA GLY A 99 -21.41 25.09 -1.71
C GLY A 99 -20.31 25.33 -2.74
N ALA A 100 -19.48 26.35 -2.56
CA ALA A 100 -18.39 26.69 -3.49
C ALA A 100 -17.27 25.63 -3.49
N SER A 101 -17.06 24.95 -2.36
CA SER A 101 -16.07 23.87 -2.22
C SER A 101 -16.40 22.65 -3.09
N ARG A 102 -17.68 22.44 -3.46
CA ARG A 102 -18.12 21.26 -4.22
C ARG A 102 -17.42 21.11 -5.56
N MET A 103 -17.12 22.21 -6.25
CA MET A 103 -16.42 22.18 -7.54
C MET A 103 -14.98 21.66 -7.38
N VAL A 104 -14.27 22.14 -6.36
CA VAL A 104 -12.91 21.68 -6.07
C VAL A 104 -12.92 20.24 -5.56
N MET A 105 -13.89 19.86 -4.73
CA MET A 105 -14.03 18.47 -4.27
C MET A 105 -14.35 17.51 -5.42
N ALA A 106 -15.20 17.91 -6.37
CA ALA A 106 -15.47 17.12 -7.57
C ALA A 106 -14.20 16.94 -8.42
N PHE A 107 -13.40 17.99 -8.59
CA PHE A 107 -12.10 17.91 -9.25
C PHE A 107 -11.13 16.97 -8.51
N LEU A 108 -10.99 17.12 -7.18
CA LEU A 108 -10.11 16.27 -6.37
C LEU A 108 -10.52 14.79 -6.41
N VAL A 109 -11.82 14.51 -6.35
CA VAL A 109 -12.34 13.14 -6.44
C VAL A 109 -12.13 12.58 -7.85
N GLY A 110 -12.40 13.36 -8.90
CA GLY A 110 -12.16 12.93 -10.28
C GLY A 110 -10.68 12.67 -10.56
N ALA A 111 -9.80 13.57 -10.16
CA ALA A 111 -8.35 13.41 -10.26
C ALA A 111 -7.85 12.22 -9.43
N GLY A 112 -8.35 12.07 -8.20
CA GLY A 112 -8.04 10.93 -7.33
C GLY A 112 -8.47 9.61 -7.96
N ALA A 113 -9.70 9.51 -8.46
CA ALA A 113 -10.21 8.33 -9.15
C ALA A 113 -9.36 7.99 -10.40
N ALA A 114 -8.99 9.00 -11.19
CA ALA A 114 -8.11 8.81 -12.35
C ALA A 114 -6.72 8.31 -11.94
N VAL A 115 -6.10 8.90 -10.91
CA VAL A 115 -4.80 8.46 -10.39
C VAL A 115 -4.88 7.05 -9.82
N THR A 116 -5.96 6.69 -9.10
CA THR A 116 -6.17 5.33 -8.61
C THR A 116 -6.36 4.35 -9.76
N LEU A 117 -7.15 4.69 -10.78
CA LEU A 117 -7.37 3.83 -11.94
C LEU A 117 -6.07 3.61 -12.71
N VAL A 118 -5.35 4.67 -13.06
CA VAL A 118 -4.07 4.56 -13.77
C VAL A 118 -3.04 3.86 -12.89
N GLY A 119 -2.93 4.23 -11.62
CA GLY A 119 -1.99 3.64 -10.68
C GLY A 119 -2.24 2.15 -10.42
N THR A 120 -3.49 1.71 -10.40
CA THR A 120 -3.82 0.28 -10.35
C THR A 120 -3.48 -0.41 -11.67
N LEU A 121 -3.82 0.17 -12.82
CA LEU A 121 -3.45 -0.39 -14.12
C LEU A 121 -1.94 -0.56 -14.28
N THR A 122 -1.16 0.49 -14.04
CA THR A 122 0.30 0.49 -14.21
C THR A 122 1.03 -0.19 -13.06
N GLY A 123 0.48 -0.15 -11.86
CA GLY A 123 1.10 -0.72 -10.65
C GLY A 123 0.79 -2.20 -10.45
N THR A 124 -0.32 -2.71 -10.98
CA THR A 124 -0.72 -4.11 -10.80
C THR A 124 -0.97 -4.81 -12.13
N LEU A 125 -1.96 -4.39 -12.92
CA LEU A 125 -2.43 -5.17 -14.08
C LEU A 125 -1.38 -5.31 -15.18
N LEU A 126 -0.72 -4.21 -15.58
CA LEU A 126 0.31 -4.26 -16.63
C LEU A 126 1.54 -5.08 -16.18
N PRO A 127 2.12 -4.89 -14.98
CA PRO A 127 3.18 -5.76 -14.49
C PRO A 127 2.77 -7.23 -14.40
N GLN A 128 1.53 -7.53 -14.01
CA GLN A 128 1.03 -8.92 -13.97
C GLN A 128 0.91 -9.55 -15.36
N ILE A 129 0.42 -8.79 -16.36
CA ILE A 129 0.39 -9.23 -17.76
C ILE A 129 1.81 -9.46 -18.27
N ALA A 130 2.73 -8.51 -18.03
CA ALA A 130 4.12 -8.62 -18.44
C ALA A 130 4.81 -9.82 -17.78
N ALA A 131 4.57 -10.08 -16.49
CA ALA A 131 5.10 -11.26 -15.79
C ALA A 131 4.59 -12.58 -16.41
N THR A 132 3.34 -12.61 -16.85
CA THR A 132 2.75 -13.78 -17.53
C THR A 132 3.37 -13.99 -18.91
N ILE A 133 3.66 -12.90 -19.65
CA ILE A 133 4.34 -12.97 -20.95
C ILE A 133 5.80 -13.41 -20.77
N ASN A 134 6.51 -12.80 -19.82
CA ASN A 134 7.92 -13.10 -19.53
C ASN A 134 8.14 -14.52 -19.00
N ALA A 135 7.09 -15.21 -18.53
CA ALA A 135 7.15 -16.63 -18.20
C ALA A 135 7.50 -17.51 -19.42
N PHE A 136 7.29 -17.00 -20.63
CA PHE A 136 7.64 -17.66 -21.90
C PHE A 136 8.90 -17.09 -22.56
N ASP A 137 9.63 -16.20 -21.88
CA ASP A 137 10.84 -15.59 -22.43
C ASP A 137 12.00 -16.61 -22.47
N LEU A 138 12.40 -16.97 -23.70
CA LEU A 138 13.44 -17.95 -23.96
C LEU A 138 14.85 -17.37 -23.77
N ASP A 139 15.03 -16.07 -23.94
CA ASP A 139 16.34 -15.42 -23.88
C ASP A 139 16.80 -15.28 -22.42
N VAL A 140 15.88 -14.87 -21.54
CA VAL A 140 16.12 -14.81 -20.09
C VAL A 140 16.37 -16.20 -19.49
N ALA A 141 15.72 -17.22 -20.03
CA ALA A 141 15.90 -18.59 -19.59
C ALA A 141 17.24 -19.20 -20.03
N GLN A 142 17.71 -18.88 -21.24
CA GLN A 142 19.04 -19.27 -21.70
C GLN A 142 20.14 -18.65 -20.82
N ALA A 143 19.98 -17.40 -20.38
CA ALA A 143 20.89 -16.76 -19.44
C ALA A 143 20.96 -17.46 -18.06
N ARG A 144 19.92 -18.23 -17.69
CA ARG A 144 19.83 -18.98 -16.43
C ARG A 144 20.18 -20.47 -16.55
N ASN A 145 20.67 -20.91 -17.72
CA ASN A 145 20.92 -22.34 -18.04
C ASN A 145 19.68 -23.25 -17.88
N ILE A 146 18.48 -22.71 -18.09
CA ILE A 146 17.22 -23.47 -18.00
C ILE A 146 16.91 -24.08 -19.36
N LYS A 147 16.48 -25.35 -19.39
CA LYS A 147 16.11 -26.03 -20.64
C LYS A 147 14.83 -25.42 -21.22
N VAL A 148 14.76 -25.32 -22.54
CA VAL A 148 13.57 -24.80 -23.26
C VAL A 148 12.28 -25.54 -22.88
N SER A 149 12.36 -26.86 -22.64
CA SER A 149 11.21 -27.66 -22.19
C SER A 149 10.68 -27.26 -20.80
N GLU A 150 11.56 -26.79 -19.91
CA GLU A 150 11.22 -26.35 -18.56
C GLU A 150 10.60 -24.95 -18.57
N VAL A 151 11.05 -24.07 -19.47
CA VAL A 151 10.43 -22.76 -19.72
C VAL A 151 9.01 -22.93 -20.25
N LEU A 152 8.84 -23.77 -21.27
CA LEU A 152 7.52 -24.03 -21.84
C LEU A 152 6.59 -24.72 -20.84
N GLY A 153 7.12 -25.65 -20.04
CA GLY A 153 6.34 -26.32 -18.98
C GLY A 153 5.89 -25.35 -17.88
N SER A 154 6.81 -24.55 -17.35
CA SER A 154 6.50 -23.56 -16.29
C SER A 154 5.57 -22.45 -16.81
N GLY A 155 5.82 -21.92 -18.00
CA GLY A 155 4.94 -20.96 -18.68
C GLY A 155 3.54 -21.55 -18.90
N ALA A 156 3.43 -22.80 -19.35
CA ALA A 156 2.13 -23.46 -19.52
C ALA A 156 1.38 -23.60 -18.18
N VAL A 157 2.05 -23.99 -17.10
CA VAL A 157 1.43 -24.06 -15.77
C VAL A 157 0.93 -22.69 -15.32
N ILE A 158 1.72 -21.63 -15.51
CA ILE A 158 1.32 -20.25 -15.17
C ILE A 158 0.11 -19.82 -16.01
N LEU A 159 0.14 -20.04 -17.32
CA LEU A 159 -0.95 -19.67 -18.22
C LEU A 159 -2.24 -20.42 -17.89
N ILE A 160 -2.16 -21.74 -17.66
CA ILE A 160 -3.30 -22.56 -17.23
C ILE A 160 -3.84 -22.04 -15.90
N GLY A 161 -2.96 -21.76 -14.93
CA GLY A 161 -3.34 -21.19 -13.65
C GLY A 161 -4.08 -19.85 -13.78
N VAL A 162 -3.59 -18.94 -14.63
CA VAL A 162 -4.22 -17.65 -14.89
C VAL A 162 -5.59 -17.83 -15.55
N VAL A 163 -5.68 -18.60 -16.64
CA VAL A 163 -6.93 -18.80 -17.39
C VAL A 163 -7.99 -19.47 -16.53
N THR A 164 -7.62 -20.52 -15.78
CA THR A 164 -8.55 -21.25 -14.89
C THR A 164 -8.98 -20.40 -13.69
N SER A 165 -8.09 -19.61 -13.10
CA SER A 165 -8.43 -18.68 -12.02
C SER A 165 -9.37 -17.56 -12.51
N LEU A 166 -9.16 -17.03 -13.71
CA LEU A 166 -10.09 -16.07 -14.33
C LEU A 166 -11.45 -16.72 -14.62
N ALA A 167 -11.47 -17.97 -15.08
CA ALA A 167 -12.71 -18.72 -15.32
C ALA A 167 -13.51 -18.94 -14.02
N TYR A 168 -12.83 -19.14 -12.88
CA TYR A 168 -13.49 -19.23 -11.57
C TYR A 168 -14.28 -17.96 -11.23
N PHE A 169 -13.69 -16.79 -11.45
CA PHE A 169 -14.29 -15.47 -11.19
C PHE A 169 -15.17 -14.95 -12.34
N HIS A 170 -15.44 -15.74 -13.38
CA HIS A 170 -16.27 -15.29 -14.49
C HIS A 170 -17.72 -15.02 -14.03
N PHE A 171 -18.05 -13.74 -13.86
CA PHE A 171 -19.36 -13.22 -13.42
C PHE A 171 -20.48 -13.33 -14.49
N GLY A 172 -20.21 -13.92 -15.66
CA GLY A 172 -21.19 -14.09 -16.75
C GLY A 172 -22.23 -15.19 -16.52
N ALA A 173 -22.16 -15.94 -15.42
CA ALA A 173 -23.20 -16.88 -15.03
C ALA A 173 -24.47 -16.11 -14.65
N ARG A 174 -25.39 -15.95 -15.61
CA ARG A 174 -26.75 -15.46 -15.35
C ARG A 174 -27.35 -16.28 -14.21
N ARG A 175 -27.74 -15.61 -13.12
CA ARG A 175 -28.73 -16.19 -12.20
C ARG A 175 -30.04 -16.25 -12.97
N GLN A 176 -30.38 -17.44 -13.49
CA GLN A 176 -31.76 -17.73 -13.88
C GLN A 176 -32.59 -17.83 -12.59
N GLN A 177 -33.89 -17.53 -12.67
CA GLN A 177 -34.81 -17.35 -11.53
C GLN A 177 -34.97 -18.56 -10.59
N ASP A 178 -34.23 -19.64 -10.83
CA ASP A 178 -34.34 -20.95 -10.16
C ASP A 178 -33.10 -21.35 -9.33
N GLY A 179 -32.19 -20.40 -9.07
CA GLY A 179 -31.09 -20.58 -8.10
C GLY A 179 -29.94 -21.52 -8.52
N THR A 180 -30.06 -22.25 -9.64
CA THR A 180 -29.01 -23.14 -10.15
C THR A 180 -28.15 -22.44 -11.20
N ILE A 181 -26.83 -22.43 -10.95
CA ILE A 181 -25.83 -21.84 -11.84
C ILE A 181 -25.57 -22.82 -12.98
N HIS A 182 -26.20 -22.64 -14.13
CA HIS A 182 -25.83 -23.36 -15.35
C HIS A 182 -24.67 -22.65 -16.04
N ARG A 183 -23.45 -23.16 -15.84
CA ARG A 183 -22.26 -22.82 -16.63
C ARG A 183 -22.17 -23.82 -17.80
N LEU A 184 -21.54 -23.46 -18.92
CA LEU A 184 -21.13 -24.48 -19.89
C LEU A 184 -20.20 -25.47 -19.17
N GLY A 185 -20.36 -26.79 -19.38
CA GLY A 185 -19.61 -27.81 -18.63
C GLY A 185 -18.09 -27.64 -18.68
N PHE A 186 -17.56 -27.10 -19.79
CA PHE A 186 -16.13 -26.77 -19.89
C PHE A 186 -15.68 -25.64 -18.94
N ILE A 187 -16.53 -24.65 -18.69
CA ILE A 187 -16.25 -23.52 -17.78
C ILE A 187 -16.32 -23.98 -16.31
N GLU A 188 -17.17 -24.96 -16.00
CA GLU A 188 -17.28 -25.50 -14.65
C GLU A 188 -16.02 -26.29 -14.24
N VAL A 189 -15.50 -27.13 -15.15
CA VAL A 189 -14.22 -27.84 -14.94
C VAL A 189 -13.06 -26.84 -14.83
N ALA A 190 -13.00 -25.84 -15.71
CA ALA A 190 -11.96 -24.81 -15.65
C ALA A 190 -12.03 -23.99 -14.34
N ALA A 191 -13.25 -23.67 -13.85
CA ALA A 191 -13.45 -22.97 -12.59
C ALA A 191 -13.03 -23.83 -11.38
N TRP A 192 -13.30 -25.13 -11.40
CA TRP A 192 -12.86 -26.04 -10.33
C TRP A 192 -11.34 -26.11 -10.23
N VAL A 193 -10.64 -26.21 -11.36
CA VAL A 193 -9.17 -26.14 -11.41
C VAL A 193 -8.69 -24.77 -10.90
N GLY A 194 -9.34 -23.69 -11.31
CA GLY A 194 -9.02 -22.34 -10.85
C GLY A 194 -9.15 -22.17 -9.33
N GLN A 195 -10.18 -22.77 -8.73
CA GLN A 195 -10.37 -22.77 -7.28
C GLN A 195 -9.17 -23.40 -6.54
N PHE A 196 -8.59 -24.47 -7.09
CA PHE A 196 -7.40 -25.10 -6.52
C PHE A 196 -6.18 -24.16 -6.57
N PHE A 197 -5.95 -23.50 -7.71
CA PHE A 197 -4.88 -22.49 -7.85
C PHE A 197 -5.05 -21.32 -6.89
N ILE A 198 -6.28 -20.80 -6.74
CA ILE A 198 -6.60 -19.73 -5.79
C ILE A 198 -6.32 -20.20 -4.35
N GLY A 199 -6.72 -21.43 -4.00
CA GLY A 199 -6.45 -22.01 -2.69
C GLY A 199 -4.95 -22.09 -2.38
N ILE A 200 -4.13 -22.52 -3.35
CA ILE A 200 -2.67 -22.52 -3.20
C ILE A 200 -2.13 -21.10 -3.03
N ALA A 201 -2.55 -20.15 -3.88
CA ALA A 201 -2.07 -18.78 -3.82
C ALA A 201 -2.38 -18.11 -2.47
N LEU A 202 -3.61 -18.26 -1.98
CA LEU A 202 -4.01 -17.78 -0.66
C LEU A 202 -3.23 -18.48 0.46
N GLY A 203 -2.98 -19.78 0.34
CA GLY A 203 -2.17 -20.53 1.29
C GLY A 203 -0.72 -20.02 1.38
N VAL A 204 -0.10 -19.72 0.23
CA VAL A 204 1.25 -19.14 0.17
C VAL A 204 1.27 -17.75 0.80
N ILE A 205 0.29 -16.89 0.49
CA ILE A 205 0.20 -15.54 1.07
C ILE A 205 0.02 -15.63 2.60
N PHE A 206 -0.90 -16.49 3.07
CA PHE A 206 -1.13 -16.70 4.50
C PHE A 206 0.14 -17.21 5.21
N SER A 207 0.81 -18.20 4.63
CA SER A 207 2.05 -18.74 5.18
C SER A 207 3.14 -17.67 5.26
N GLY A 208 3.30 -16.85 4.22
CA GLY A 208 4.28 -15.75 4.20
C GLY A 208 3.98 -14.68 5.26
N VAL A 209 2.72 -14.26 5.40
CA VAL A 209 2.31 -13.30 6.42
C VAL A 209 2.49 -13.88 7.82
N PHE A 210 2.10 -15.14 8.04
CA PHE A 210 2.27 -15.82 9.32
C PHE A 210 3.75 -15.96 9.70
N ALA A 211 4.60 -16.40 8.76
CA ALA A 211 6.03 -16.52 8.99
C ALA A 211 6.66 -15.15 9.30
N SER A 212 6.32 -14.11 8.54
CA SER A 212 6.80 -12.75 8.78
C SER A 212 6.37 -12.22 10.14
N ALA A 213 5.10 -12.43 10.53
CA ALA A 213 4.59 -12.03 11.83
C ALA A 213 5.28 -12.78 12.98
N LEU A 214 5.47 -14.10 12.85
CA LEU A 214 6.15 -14.91 13.84
C LEU A 214 7.63 -14.53 13.97
N THR A 215 8.34 -14.32 12.86
CA THR A 215 9.73 -13.84 12.86
C THR A 215 9.82 -12.48 13.55
N THR A 216 8.92 -11.54 13.23
CA THR A 216 8.89 -10.22 13.87
C THR A 216 8.65 -10.36 15.38
N LEU A 217 7.74 -11.23 15.81
CA LEU A 217 7.48 -11.49 17.23
C LEU A 217 8.73 -12.05 17.94
N LEU A 218 9.39 -13.02 17.32
CA LEU A 218 10.63 -13.62 17.84
C LEU A 218 11.74 -12.58 17.96
N GLU A 219 11.96 -11.76 16.91
CA GLU A 219 12.95 -10.68 16.93
C GLU A 219 12.69 -9.70 18.08
N ARG A 220 11.42 -9.33 18.33
CA ARG A 220 11.05 -8.44 19.42
C ARG A 220 11.26 -9.09 20.79
N ALA A 221 10.94 -10.37 20.94
CA ALA A 221 11.19 -11.12 22.17
C ALA A 221 12.69 -11.24 22.47
N PHE A 222 13.51 -11.59 21.47
CA PHE A 222 14.97 -11.64 21.62
C PHE A 222 15.56 -10.27 21.94
N SER A 223 15.08 -9.21 21.28
CA SER A 223 15.52 -7.84 21.56
C SER A 223 15.24 -7.43 23.01
N ILE A 224 14.09 -7.80 23.58
CA ILE A 224 13.76 -7.58 25.00
C ILE A 224 14.76 -8.32 25.90
N VAL A 225 15.02 -9.60 25.65
CA VAL A 225 15.96 -10.42 26.45
C VAL A 225 17.38 -9.86 26.37
N GLN A 226 17.87 -9.55 25.17
CA GLN A 226 19.20 -8.97 24.97
C GLN A 226 19.36 -7.62 25.67
N PHE A 227 18.33 -6.77 25.63
CA PHE A 227 18.35 -5.49 26.33
C PHE A 227 18.42 -5.69 27.85
N ILE A 228 17.67 -6.64 28.40
CA ILE A 228 17.74 -7.00 29.83
C ILE A 228 19.13 -7.53 30.20
N ASN A 229 19.72 -8.42 29.39
CA ASN A 229 21.07 -8.94 29.63
C ASN A 229 22.12 -7.82 29.65
N THR A 230 22.02 -6.90 28.69
CA THR A 230 22.88 -5.70 28.61
C THR A 230 22.77 -4.83 29.87
N LEU A 231 21.56 -4.70 30.44
CA LEU A 231 21.30 -3.97 31.68
C LEU A 231 21.87 -4.65 32.93
N ILE A 232 21.85 -5.99 32.96
CA ILE A 232 22.33 -6.79 34.10
C ILE A 232 23.85 -7.02 34.01
N GLY A 233 24.48 -6.70 32.87
CA GLY A 233 25.92 -6.88 32.65
C GLY A 233 26.31 -8.35 32.40
N VAL A 234 25.34 -9.18 32.02
CA VAL A 234 25.58 -10.56 31.56
C VAL A 234 25.67 -10.50 30.03
N PRO A 235 26.72 -11.07 29.41
CA PRO A 235 26.85 -11.11 27.95
C PRO A 235 25.69 -11.86 27.27
#